data_AF-F6RAW4-F1
#
_entry.id   AF-F6RAW4-F1
#
_cell.length_a   1.000
_cell.length_b   1.000
_cell.length_c   1.000
_cell.angle_alpha   90.00
_cell.angle_beta   90.00
_cell.angle_gamma   90.00
#
_symmetry.space_group_name_H-M   'P 1'
#
loop_
_entity.id
_entity.type
_entity.pdbx_description
1 polymer ?
#
loop_
_entity_poly.entity_id
_entity_poly.type
_entity_poly.pdbx_seq_one_letter_code
_entity_poly.pdbx_strand_id
1 'polypeptide(L)'
;MKLVEGTSYSISCSSSDVLPVSYSWMKESGEMSSTVLTSGGRMQITSFNPNTDVGRYTCKGLNDAGVATVTLTITAAKPPVATISPQEVTKEVGSSVKFVCSVQNNENNAIVW
;
A
#
# COMPACT_ATOMS: atom_id res chain seq x y z
N MET A 1 -4.37 0.33 -3.57
CA MET A 1 -3.87 0.23 -2.19
C MET A 1 -2.37 0.49 -2.21
N LYS A 2 -1.88 1.43 -1.39
CA LYS A 2 -0.45 1.77 -1.29
C LYS A 2 0.15 1.04 -0.08
N LEU A 3 1.25 0.32 -0.24
CA LEU A 3 1.90 -0.47 0.80
C LEU A 3 3.34 0.01 1.05
N VAL A 4 3.78 -0.03 2.29
CA VAL A 4 5.13 0.35 2.72
C VAL A 4 6.04 -0.87 2.66
N GLU A 5 7.23 -0.70 2.09
CA GLU A 5 8.24 -1.75 1.98
C GLU A 5 8.59 -2.36 3.35
N GLY A 6 8.83 -3.67 3.38
CA GLY A 6 9.19 -4.43 4.58
C GLY A 6 8.06 -4.64 5.59
N THR A 7 6.87 -4.07 5.35
CA THR A 7 5.73 -4.19 6.27
C THR A 7 4.86 -5.39 5.91
N SER A 8 4.32 -6.07 6.91
CA SER A 8 3.34 -7.15 6.70
C SER A 8 1.93 -6.61 6.54
N TYR A 9 1.18 -7.17 5.60
CA TYR A 9 -0.21 -6.82 5.33
C TYR A 9 -1.09 -8.06 5.24
N SER A 10 -2.34 -7.92 5.68
CA SER A 10 -3.35 -8.98 5.62
C SER A 10 -4.59 -8.44 4.94
N ILE A 11 -4.91 -8.99 3.78
CA ILE A 11 -6.04 -8.59 2.94
C ILE A 11 -7.06 -9.72 2.96
N SER A 12 -8.30 -9.40 3.31
CA SER A 12 -9.39 -10.38 3.39
C SER A 12 -10.42 -10.11 2.31
N CYS A 13 -10.96 -11.19 1.76
CA CYS A 13 -12.04 -11.21 0.80
C CYS A 13 -13.18 -12.06 1.37
N SER A 14 -14.39 -11.51 1.34
CA SER A 14 -15.59 -12.10 1.91
C SER A 14 -16.80 -11.63 1.12
N SER A 15 -17.89 -12.41 1.16
CA SER A 15 -19.19 -12.05 0.60
C SER A 15 -20.24 -12.04 1.72
N SER A 16 -21.33 -11.32 1.46
CA SER A 16 -22.48 -11.21 2.37
C SER A 16 -23.44 -12.41 2.27
N ASP A 17 -23.17 -13.35 1.36
CA ASP A 17 -24.06 -14.47 1.06
C ASP A 17 -24.07 -15.50 2.20
N VAL A 18 -25.23 -16.10 2.44
CA VAL A 18 -25.41 -17.15 3.45
C VAL A 18 -24.85 -18.51 2.98
N LEU A 19 -24.68 -18.69 1.68
CA LEU A 19 -24.13 -19.94 1.12
C LEU A 19 -22.64 -20.08 1.42
N PRO A 20 -22.13 -21.30 1.65
CA PRO A 20 -20.70 -21.53 1.80
C PRO A 20 -19.96 -21.12 0.52
N VAL A 21 -19.07 -20.13 0.63
CA VAL A 21 -18.27 -19.64 -0.49
C VAL A 21 -16.82 -20.08 -0.32
N SER A 22 -16.27 -20.69 -1.37
CA SER A 22 -14.84 -20.99 -1.46
C SER A 22 -14.11 -19.82 -2.11
N TYR A 23 -13.08 -19.31 -1.45
CA TYR A 23 -12.28 -18.20 -1.96
C TYR A 23 -10.90 -18.65 -2.42
N SER A 24 -10.40 -18.01 -3.46
CA SER A 24 -9.01 -18.13 -3.90
C SER A 24 -8.45 -16.79 -4.36
N TRP A 25 -7.14 -16.63 -4.24
CA TRP A 25 -6.42 -15.43 -4.64
C TRP A 25 -5.50 -15.72 -5.80
N MET A 26 -5.42 -14.78 -6.74
CA MET A 26 -4.54 -14.87 -7.91
C MET A 26 -3.91 -13.51 -8.20
N LYS A 27 -2.66 -13.50 -8.66
CA LYS A 27 -2.01 -12.31 -9.20
C LYS A 27 -2.14 -12.34 -10.72
N GLU A 28 -2.51 -11.24 -11.37
CA GLU A 28 -2.69 -11.20 -12.83
C GLU A 28 -1.40 -11.52 -13.60
N SER A 29 -0.22 -11.26 -13.03
CA SER A 29 1.07 -11.66 -13.61
C SER A 29 1.35 -13.16 -13.51
N GLY A 30 0.45 -13.96 -12.92
CA GLY A 30 0.59 -15.40 -12.73
C GLY A 30 1.32 -15.75 -11.44
N GLU A 31 2.59 -15.39 -11.33
CA GLU A 31 3.44 -15.82 -10.21
C GLU A 31 3.26 -14.92 -8.97
N MET A 32 2.89 -15.53 -7.85
CA MET A 32 2.98 -14.91 -6.53
C MET A 32 4.39 -15.08 -5.98
N SER A 33 4.91 -14.05 -5.31
CA SER A 33 6.20 -14.13 -4.65
C SER A 33 6.15 -15.05 -3.42
N SER A 34 7.31 -15.46 -2.93
CA SER A 34 7.44 -16.25 -1.70
C SER A 34 7.00 -15.51 -0.43
N THR A 35 6.81 -14.18 -0.50
CA THR A 35 6.30 -13.37 0.62
C THR A 35 4.78 -13.41 0.73
N VAL A 36 4.08 -13.91 -0.30
CA VAL A 36 2.62 -13.99 -0.35
C VAL A 36 2.16 -15.38 0.08
N LEU A 37 1.37 -15.41 1.15
CA LEU A 37 0.70 -16.60 1.66
C LEU A 37 -0.81 -16.43 1.45
N THR A 38 -1.49 -17.48 0.97
CA THR A 38 -2.94 -17.47 0.77
C THR A 38 -3.59 -18.59 1.57
N SER A 39 -4.70 -18.28 2.23
CA SER A 39 -5.50 -19.25 2.99
C SER A 39 -6.98 -18.87 2.86
N GLY A 40 -7.68 -19.55 1.96
CA GLY A 40 -9.07 -19.24 1.62
C GLY A 40 -9.24 -17.78 1.21
N GLY A 41 -10.09 -17.05 1.93
CA GLY A 41 -10.40 -15.64 1.68
C GLY A 41 -9.29 -14.68 2.10
N ARG A 42 -8.24 -15.13 2.78
CA ARG A 42 -7.17 -14.27 3.29
C ARG A 42 -5.88 -14.40 2.47
N MET A 43 -5.34 -13.26 2.06
CA MET A 43 -4.00 -13.13 1.49
C MET A 43 -3.14 -12.34 2.46
N GLN A 44 -1.98 -12.89 2.83
CA GLN A 44 -1.01 -12.25 3.70
C GLN A 44 0.29 -12.02 2.95
N ILE A 45 0.78 -10.79 2.99
CA ILE A 45 2.12 -10.42 2.56
C ILE A 45 2.96 -10.33 3.82
N THR A 46 3.96 -11.20 3.99
CA THR A 46 4.76 -11.27 5.21
C THR A 46 5.77 -10.12 5.31
N SER A 47 6.33 -9.71 4.18
CA SER A 47 7.20 -8.55 4.05
C SER A 47 7.05 -7.99 2.64
N PHE A 48 6.40 -6.83 2.50
CA PHE A 48 6.10 -6.26 1.18
C PHE A 48 7.38 -5.84 0.46
N ASN A 49 7.59 -6.40 -0.74
CA ASN A 49 8.67 -6.03 -1.64
C ASN A 49 8.10 -5.37 -2.91
N PRO A 50 8.37 -4.07 -3.15
CA PRO A 50 7.87 -3.35 -4.32
C PRO A 50 8.18 -4.00 -5.68
N ASN A 51 9.30 -4.72 -5.79
CA ASN A 51 9.74 -5.32 -7.05
C ASN A 51 8.94 -6.58 -7.41
N THR A 52 8.46 -7.31 -6.41
CA THR A 52 7.79 -8.61 -6.62
C THR A 52 6.30 -8.57 -6.30
N ASP A 53 5.87 -7.69 -5.39
CA ASP A 53 4.53 -7.75 -4.80
C ASP A 53 3.60 -6.70 -5.38
N VAL A 54 4.11 -5.68 -6.08
CA VAL A 54 3.30 -4.73 -6.84
C VAL A 54 2.58 -5.45 -7.98
N GLY A 55 1.32 -5.07 -8.21
CA GLY A 55 0.51 -5.63 -9.28
C GLY A 55 -0.98 -5.65 -8.96
N ARG A 56 -1.73 -6.31 -9.84
CA ARG A 56 -3.18 -6.51 -9.72
C ARG A 56 -3.45 -7.90 -9.15
N TYR A 57 -4.22 -7.94 -8.07
CA TYR A 57 -4.61 -9.15 -7.37
C TYR A 57 -6.12 -9.31 -7.44
N THR A 58 -6.56 -10.51 -7.78
CA THR A 58 -7.97 -10.85 -7.90
C THR A 58 -8.32 -11.91 -6.88
N CYS A 59 -9.31 -11.61 -6.03
CA CYS A 59 -10.00 -12.63 -5.26
C CYS A 59 -11.14 -13.18 -6.10
N LYS A 60 -11.26 -14.51 -6.12
CA LYS A 60 -12.37 -15.24 -6.73
C LYS A 60 -13.16 -15.94 -5.62
N GLY A 61 -14.45 -15.66 -5.54
CA GLY A 61 -15.42 -16.40 -4.73
C GLY A 61 -16.22 -17.35 -5.62
N LEU A 62 -16.34 -18.61 -5.22
CA LEU A 62 -17.13 -19.64 -5.89
C LEU A 62 -18.13 -20.24 -4.90
N ASN A 63 -19.39 -20.29 -5.30
CA ASN A 63 -20.46 -21.02 -4.63
C ASN A 63 -21.34 -21.74 -5.66
N ASP A 64 -22.38 -22.42 -5.20
CA ASP A 64 -23.30 -23.17 -6.06
C ASP A 64 -24.07 -22.28 -7.06
N ALA A 65 -24.22 -20.99 -6.77
CA ALA A 65 -24.87 -20.03 -7.66
C ALA A 65 -23.95 -19.51 -8.76
N GLY A 66 -22.63 -19.63 -8.59
CA GLY A 66 -21.65 -19.27 -9.61
C GLY A 66 -20.38 -18.64 -9.05
N VAL A 67 -19.77 -17.76 -9.86
CA VAL A 67 -18.46 -17.16 -9.60
C VAL A 67 -18.59 -15.65 -9.54
N ALA A 68 -18.00 -15.04 -8.51
CA ALA A 68 -17.77 -13.61 -8.41
C ALA A 68 -16.28 -13.32 -8.25
N THR A 69 -15.82 -12.18 -8.78
CA THR A 69 -14.43 -11.74 -8.66
C THR A 69 -14.36 -10.28 -8.23
N VAL A 70 -13.31 -9.96 -7.46
CA VAL A 70 -12.96 -8.58 -7.11
C VAL A 70 -11.46 -8.39 -7.27
N THR A 71 -11.07 -7.28 -7.89
CA THR A 71 -9.67 -6.98 -8.18
C THR A 71 -9.22 -5.73 -7.43
N LEU A 72 -8.01 -5.78 -6.88
CA LEU A 72 -7.35 -4.65 -6.25
C LEU A 72 -5.95 -4.47 -6.85
N THR A 73 -5.52 -3.21 -6.95
CA THR A 73 -4.17 -2.86 -7.39
C THR A 73 -3.32 -2.51 -6.16
N ILE A 74 -2.22 -3.24 -5.97
CA ILE A 74 -1.19 -2.96 -4.98
C ILE A 74 -0.11 -2.10 -5.62
N THR A 75 0.23 -0.99 -4.99
CA THR A 75 1.33 -0.09 -5.38
C THR A 75 2.23 0.17 -4.18
N ALA A 76 3.48 0.56 -4.43
CA ALA A 76 4.39 0.97 -3.37
C ALA A 76 4.06 2.39 -2.90
N ALA A 77 4.00 2.57 -1.58
CA ALA A 77 4.01 3.88 -0.95
C ALA A 77 5.38 4.52 -1.18
N LYS A 78 5.38 5.79 -1.61
CA LYS A 78 6.61 6.57 -1.73
C LYS A 78 6.84 7.33 -0.41
N PRO A 79 8.08 7.44 0.07
CA PRO A 79 8.38 8.30 1.21
C PRO A 79 8.01 9.75 0.87
N PRO A 80 7.56 10.54 1.86
CA PRO A 80 7.38 11.98 1.66
C PRO A 80 8.71 12.62 1.30
N VAL A 81 8.66 13.59 0.38
CA VAL A 81 9.85 14.39 0.03
C VAL A 81 9.65 15.77 0.63
N ALA A 82 10.42 16.06 1.68
CA ALA A 82 10.45 17.38 2.30
C ALA A 82 11.51 18.27 1.63
N THR A 83 11.17 19.53 1.39
CA THR A 83 12.07 20.56 0.88
C THR A 83 12.02 21.77 1.79
N ILE A 84 13.19 22.33 2.11
CA ILE A 84 13.32 23.54 2.93
C ILE A 84 13.86 24.66 2.05
N SER A 85 13.22 25.84 2.14
CA SER A 85 13.63 27.04 1.41
C SER A 85 13.55 28.29 2.30
N PRO A 86 14.56 29.18 2.28
CA PRO A 86 15.88 29.02 1.65
C PRO A 86 16.75 27.95 2.36
N GLN A 87 17.73 27.34 1.67
CA GLN A 87 18.63 26.34 2.28
C GLN A 87 19.63 26.96 3.27
N GLU A 88 20.07 28.18 3.00
CA GLU A 88 21.03 28.90 3.81
C GLU A 88 20.70 30.40 3.77
N VAL A 89 20.84 31.06 4.92
CA VAL A 89 20.63 32.51 5.05
C VAL A 89 21.66 33.09 5.99
N THR A 90 22.44 34.05 5.50
CA THR A 90 23.33 34.88 6.33
C THR A 90 22.65 36.23 6.58
N LYS A 91 22.47 36.57 7.85
CA LYS A 91 21.83 37.81 8.30
C LYS A 91 22.56 38.38 9.51
N GLU A 92 22.38 39.67 9.75
CA GLU A 92 22.96 40.36 10.89
C GLU A 92 22.35 39.90 12.22
N VAL A 93 23.14 39.98 13.29
CA VAL A 93 22.72 39.64 14.66
C VAL A 93 21.51 40.49 15.05
N GLY A 94 20.43 39.84 15.50
CA GLY A 94 19.14 40.48 15.83
C GLY A 94 18.10 40.46 14.71
N SER A 95 18.47 40.01 13.50
CA SER A 95 17.51 39.82 12.40
C SER A 95 16.66 38.56 12.57
N SER A 96 15.41 38.60 12.11
CA SER A 96 14.54 37.42 12.01
C SER A 96 14.73 36.70 10.67
N VAL A 97 14.75 35.37 10.69
CA VAL A 97 14.84 34.51 9.51
C VAL A 97 13.61 33.59 9.46
N LYS A 98 13.09 33.34 8.25
CA LYS A 98 11.99 32.42 8.02
C LYS A 98 12.43 31.33 7.05
N PHE A 99 12.31 30.09 7.50
CA PHE A 99 12.44 28.90 6.66
C PHE A 99 11.04 28.35 6.36
N VAL A 100 10.83 27.89 5.14
CA VAL A 100 9.59 27.25 4.71
C VAL A 100 9.88 25.79 4.40
N CYS A 101 9.25 24.88 5.14
CA CYS A 101 9.28 23.44 4.88
C CYS A 101 8.03 23.09 4.06
N SER A 102 8.25 22.52 2.87
CA SER A 102 7.21 22.03 1.98
C SER A 102 7.36 20.53 1.82
N VAL A 103 6.28 19.76 1.99
CA VAL A 103 6.30 18.31 1.78
C VAL A 103 5.51 17.97 0.51
N GLN A 104 6.17 17.33 -0.46
CA GLN A 104 5.50 16.79 -1.65
C GLN A 104 4.76 15.51 -1.27
N ASN A 105 3.55 15.35 -1.82
CA ASN A 105 2.61 14.25 -1.55
C ASN A 105 2.20 14.17 -0.07
N ASN A 106 1.45 15.18 0.39
CA ASN A 106 0.86 15.24 1.74
C ASN A 106 -0.35 14.31 1.92
N GLU A 107 -0.23 13.05 1.50
CA GLU A 107 -1.17 12.02 1.94
C GLU A 107 -0.70 11.52 3.32
N ASN A 108 -1.14 12.20 4.38
CA ASN A 108 -1.04 11.79 5.80
C ASN A 108 0.29 11.95 6.58
N ASN A 109 1.23 12.82 6.18
CA ASN A 109 2.45 13.04 6.98
C ASN A 109 2.41 14.36 7.76
N ALA A 110 2.59 14.28 9.09
CA ALA A 110 2.75 15.46 9.94
C ALA A 110 4.15 16.06 9.77
N ILE A 111 4.23 17.37 9.52
CA ILE A 111 5.50 18.11 9.49
C ILE A 111 5.94 18.33 10.95
N VAL A 112 7.13 17.84 11.30
CA VAL A 112 7.79 18.12 12.59
C VAL A 112 8.95 19.08 12.33
N TRP A 113 9.05 20.14 13.13
CA TRP A 113 10.06 21.20 13.03
C TRP A 113 11.19 21.00 14.03
#